data_AF-A0A6A5KIC6-F1
#
_entry.id   AF-A0A6A5KIC6-F1
#
_cell.length_a   1.000
_cell.length_b   1.000
_cell.length_c   1.000
_cell.angle_alpha   90.00
_cell.angle_beta   90.00
_cell.angle_gamma   90.00
#
_symmetry.space_group_name_H-M   'P 1'
#
loop_
_entity.id
_entity.type
_entity.pdbx_description
1 polymer ?
#
loop_
_entity_poly.entity_id
_entity_poly.type
_entity_poly.pdbx_seq_one_letter_code
_entity_poly.pdbx_strand_id
1 'polypeptide(L)'
;MVLCLVGLPIMGWHSSAGVRYFGVFLVTAGANSNIPATMSYQANNIRGQWKRAFCSAILVGMGGVGGIAGGLVFRAQDSPGYEPGLYACIACCLLTIIIVCLITLRSWSLNKRADRGEIELEYDDGDQKGFRYTY
;
A
#
# COMPACT_ATOMS: atom_id res chain seq x y z
N MET A 1 6.61 -0.66 2.98
CA MET A 1 5.89 -0.54 4.26
C MET A 1 6.70 -0.99 5.47
N VAL A 2 7.37 -2.15 5.46
CA VAL A 2 8.21 -2.62 6.59
C VAL A 2 9.31 -1.61 6.96
N LEU A 3 9.99 -1.03 5.97
CA LEU A 3 11.00 0.02 6.20
C LEU A 3 10.41 1.28 6.87
N CYS A 4 9.17 1.66 6.52
CA CYS A 4 8.47 2.78 7.17
C CYS A 4 8.13 2.45 8.63
N LEU A 5 7.71 1.22 8.92
CA LEU A 5 7.43 0.76 10.28
C LEU A 5 8.66 0.76 11.18
N VAL A 6 9.85 0.51 10.64
CA VAL A 6 11.11 0.59 11.37
C VAL A 6 11.58 2.04 11.50
N GLY A 7 11.44 2.85 10.44
CA GLY A 7 11.90 4.24 10.43
C GLY A 7 11.06 5.20 11.28
N LEU A 8 9.76 4.97 11.42
CA LEU A 8 8.85 5.84 12.20
C LEU A 8 9.20 5.89 13.70
N PRO A 9 9.40 4.75 14.41
CA PRO A 9 9.81 4.77 15.82
C PRO A 9 11.20 5.39 16.04
N ILE A 10 12.13 5.16 15.11
CA ILE A 10 13.49 5.71 15.16
C ILE A 10 13.46 7.25 15.03
N MET A 11 12.59 7.78 14.18
CA MET A 11 12.40 9.23 14.00
C MET A 11 11.71 9.89 15.21
N GLY A 12 10.75 9.19 15.81
CA GLY A 12 9.90 9.72 16.88
C GLY A 12 10.56 9.77 18.26
N TRP A 13 11.17 8.67 18.70
CA TRP A 13 11.59 8.51 20.11
C TRP A 13 13.10 8.61 20.35
N HIS A 14 13.92 8.69 19.31
CA HIS A 14 15.37 8.74 19.48
C HIS A 14 15.87 10.17 19.77
N SER A 15 16.75 10.33 20.77
CA SER A 15 17.25 11.64 21.23
C SER A 15 18.29 12.27 20.30
N SER A 16 19.12 11.48 19.62
CA SER A 16 20.16 12.00 18.71
C SER A 16 19.60 12.42 17.35
N ALA A 17 19.90 13.63 16.89
CA ALA A 17 19.47 14.16 15.59
C ALA A 17 19.96 13.30 14.39
N GLY A 18 21.17 12.74 14.45
CA GLY A 18 21.72 11.89 13.36
C GLY A 18 20.90 10.62 13.13
N VAL A 19 20.50 9.93 14.20
CA VAL A 19 19.67 8.72 14.13
C VAL A 19 18.23 9.05 13.70
N ARG A 20 17.67 10.19 14.12
CA ARG A 20 16.36 10.64 13.62
C ARG A 20 16.40 10.89 12.12
N TYR A 21 17.46 11.50 11.60
CA TYR A 21 17.64 11.73 10.18
C TYR A 21 17.80 10.43 9.38
N PHE A 22 18.49 9.44 9.94
CA PHE A 22 18.52 8.08 9.37
C PHE A 22 17.12 7.45 9.30
N GLY A 23 16.31 7.60 10.35
CA GLY A 23 14.91 7.19 10.35
C GLY A 23 14.09 7.83 9.23
N VAL A 24 14.30 9.12 8.95
CA VAL A 24 13.66 9.82 7.82
C VAL A 24 14.02 9.16 6.49
N PHE A 25 15.28 8.85 6.23
CA PHE A 25 15.67 8.18 4.98
C PHE A 25 14.97 6.82 4.81
N LEU A 26 14.86 6.02 5.87
CA LEU A 26 14.16 4.73 5.82
C LEU A 26 12.67 4.90 5.51
N VAL A 27 12.02 5.88 6.14
CA VAL A 27 10.60 6.19 5.89
C VAL A 27 10.42 6.66 4.44
N THR A 28 11.25 7.58 3.96
CA THR A 28 11.18 8.12 2.60
C THR A 28 11.44 7.04 1.56
N ALA A 29 12.45 6.19 1.75
CA ALA A 29 12.74 5.07 0.85
C ALA A 29 11.54 4.10 0.76
N GLY A 30 10.99 3.71 1.92
CA GLY A 30 9.87 2.77 1.98
C GLY A 30 8.55 3.33 1.45
N ALA A 31 8.33 4.65 1.56
CA ALA A 31 7.15 5.33 1.03
C ALA A 31 7.22 5.45 -0.50
N ASN A 32 8.37 5.91 -1.02
CA ASN A 32 8.56 6.08 -2.46
C ASN A 32 8.55 4.76 -3.22
N SER A 33 9.10 3.68 -2.66
CA SER A 33 9.07 2.36 -3.30
C SER A 33 7.67 1.76 -3.39
N ASN A 34 6.73 2.18 -2.53
CA ASN A 34 5.40 1.60 -2.44
C ASN A 34 4.48 2.04 -3.59
N ILE A 35 4.66 3.27 -4.06
CA ILE A 35 3.85 3.86 -5.14
C ILE A 35 3.96 3.03 -6.43
N PRO A 36 5.16 2.81 -7.02
CA PRO A 36 5.28 2.02 -8.23
C PRO A 36 4.91 0.54 -8.00
N ALA A 37 5.23 -0.02 -6.83
CA ALA A 37 4.87 -1.41 -6.50
C ALA A 37 3.35 -1.63 -6.54
N THR A 38 2.56 -0.72 -5.97
CA THR A 38 1.10 -0.81 -5.97
C THR A 38 0.53 -0.64 -7.38
N MET A 39 1.08 0.28 -8.17
CA MET A 39 0.66 0.49 -9.56
C MET A 39 0.96 -0.75 -10.43
N SER A 40 2.16 -1.32 -10.31
CA SER A 40 2.51 -2.56 -11.03
C SER A 40 1.64 -3.74 -10.60
N TYR A 41 1.37 -3.87 -9.29
CA TYR A 41 0.48 -4.92 -8.77
C TYR A 41 -0.95 -4.79 -9.33
N GLN A 42 -1.50 -3.58 -9.33
CA GLN A 42 -2.82 -3.31 -9.88
C GLN A 42 -2.87 -3.59 -11.39
N ALA A 43 -1.87 -3.12 -12.14
CA ALA A 43 -1.80 -3.35 -13.57
C ALA A 43 -1.81 -4.86 -13.86
N ASN A 44 -0.95 -5.65 -13.22
CA ASN A 44 -0.85 -7.09 -13.49
C ASN A 44 -2.13 -7.87 -13.14
N ASN A 45 -2.92 -7.43 -12.16
CA ASN A 45 -4.07 -8.17 -11.66
C ASN A 45 -5.43 -7.77 -12.28
N ILE A 46 -5.47 -6.80 -13.20
CA ILE A 46 -6.71 -6.38 -13.88
C ILE A 46 -6.59 -6.64 -15.38
N ARG A 47 -7.57 -7.30 -15.98
CA ARG A 47 -7.70 -7.38 -17.44
C ARG A 47 -8.60 -6.30 -18.03
N GLY A 48 -8.26 -5.90 -19.27
CA GLY A 48 -8.94 -4.84 -20.01
C GLY A 48 -8.37 -3.43 -19.77
N GLN A 49 -8.08 -2.71 -20.86
CA GLN A 49 -7.46 -1.38 -20.82
C GLN A 49 -8.31 -0.34 -20.07
N TRP A 50 -9.63 -0.35 -20.29
CA TRP A 50 -10.56 0.59 -19.64
C TRP A 50 -10.68 0.36 -18.13
N LYS A 51 -10.75 -0.91 -17.70
CA LYS A 51 -10.80 -1.27 -16.27
C LYS A 51 -9.50 -0.87 -15.57
N ARG A 52 -8.34 -1.17 -16.19
CA ARG A 52 -7.02 -0.74 -15.69
C ARG A 52 -6.91 0.78 -15.54
N ALA A 53 -7.33 1.53 -16.57
CA ALA A 53 -7.26 2.98 -16.57
C ALA A 53 -8.15 3.59 -15.46
N PHE A 54 -9.39 3.10 -15.33
CA PHE A 54 -10.32 3.56 -14.30
C PHE A 54 -9.82 3.28 -12.87
N CYS A 55 -9.32 2.06 -12.64
CA CYS A 55 -8.76 1.69 -11.35
C CYS A 55 -7.50 2.49 -11.00
N SER A 56 -6.66 2.80 -11.99
CA SER A 56 -5.48 3.66 -11.80
C SER A 56 -5.87 5.10 -11.46
N ALA A 57 -6.89 5.64 -12.13
CA ALA A 57 -7.41 6.98 -11.85
C ALA A 57 -7.98 7.09 -10.42
N ILE A 58 -8.74 6.08 -9.98
CA ILE A 58 -9.24 6.02 -8.59
C ILE A 58 -8.09 5.92 -7.59
N LEU A 59 -7.08 5.08 -7.86
CA LEU A 59 -5.92 4.92 -6.98
C LEU A 59 -5.19 6.26 -6.78
N VAL A 60 -4.95 7.00 -7.86
CA VAL A 60 -4.33 8.34 -7.80
C VAL A 60 -5.24 9.33 -7.07
N GLY A 61 -6.55 9.31 -7.34
CA GLY A 61 -7.53 10.17 -6.68
C GLY A 61 -7.58 9.97 -5.16
N MET A 62 -7.62 8.71 -4.70
CA MET A 62 -7.54 8.38 -3.27
C MET A 62 -6.18 8.75 -2.67
N GLY A 63 -5.10 8.68 -3.46
CA GLY A 63 -3.78 9.20 -3.06
C GLY A 63 -3.81 10.67 -2.67
N GLY A 64 -4.55 11.50 -3.42
CA GLY A 64 -4.77 12.92 -3.08
C GLY A 64 -5.49 13.11 -1.75
N VAL A 65 -6.54 12.32 -1.48
CA VAL A 65 -7.26 12.33 -0.19
C VAL A 65 -6.35 11.92 0.95
N GLY A 66 -5.50 10.90 0.74
CA GLY A 66 -4.48 10.48 1.70
C GLY A 66 -3.48 11.59 2.03
N GLY A 67 -3.09 12.41 1.04
CA GLY A 67 -2.25 13.58 1.26
C GLY A 67 -2.90 14.65 2.15
N ILE A 68 -4.18 14.94 1.91
CA ILE A 68 -4.97 15.89 2.74
C ILE A 68 -5.07 15.37 4.18
N ALA A 69 -5.44 14.11 4.36
CA ALA A 69 -5.52 13.48 5.67
C ALA A 69 -4.16 13.50 6.39
N GLY A 70 -3.07 13.18 5.68
CA GLY A 70 -1.71 13.23 6.24
C GLY A 70 -1.33 14.62 6.74
N GLY A 71 -1.67 15.68 6.00
CA GLY A 71 -1.42 17.06 6.42
C GLY A 71 -2.24 17.49 7.65
N LEU A 72 -3.47 17.00 7.80
CA LEU A 72 -4.36 17.34 8.91
C LEU A 72 -4.00 16.63 10.22
N VAL A 73 -3.34 15.47 10.14
CA VAL A 73 -2.99 14.66 11.31
C VAL A 73 -1.83 15.29 12.09
N PHE A 74 -0.95 16.06 11.45
CA PHE A 74 0.11 16.82 12.15
C PHE A 74 -0.41 18.19 12.62
N ARG A 75 -1.06 18.21 13.78
CA ARG A 75 -1.63 19.44 14.34
C ARG A 75 -0.58 20.24 15.11
N ALA A 76 -0.59 21.57 14.97
CA ALA A 76 0.35 22.47 15.67
C ALA A 76 0.23 22.40 17.21
N GLN A 77 -0.93 22.02 17.72
CA GLN A 77 -1.22 21.80 19.15
C GLN A 77 -0.48 20.61 19.77
N ASP A 78 -0.03 19.65 18.96
CA ASP A 78 0.65 18.43 19.44
C ASP A 78 2.19 18.58 19.39
N SER A 79 2.67 19.81 19.18
CA SER A 79 4.08 20.18 19.27
C SER A 79 4.59 20.02 20.71
N PRO A 80 5.83 19.54 20.95
CA PRO A 80 6.91 19.22 19.99
C PRO A 80 7.02 17.74 19.60
N GLY A 81 6.20 16.87 20.20
CA GLY A 81 6.31 15.41 20.05
C GLY A 81 5.56 14.84 18.84
N TYR A 82 4.47 15.49 18.40
CA TYR A 82 3.59 15.03 17.32
C TYR A 82 3.20 13.54 17.43
N GLU A 83 3.09 13.02 18.65
CA GLU A 83 2.83 11.60 18.93
C GLU A 83 1.56 11.07 18.25
N PRO A 84 0.42 11.80 18.24
CA PRO A 84 -0.78 11.36 17.53
C PRO A 84 -0.55 11.18 16.03
N GLY A 85 0.28 12.04 15.44
CA GLY A 85 0.67 11.95 14.04
C GLY A 85 1.48 10.69 13.73
N LEU A 86 2.44 10.39 14.61
CA LEU A 86 3.28 9.20 14.47
C LEU A 86 2.46 7.91 14.64
N TYR A 87 1.55 7.85 15.63
CA TYR A 87 0.66 6.71 15.82
C TYR A 87 -0.27 6.50 14.62
N ALA A 88 -0.83 7.56 14.05
CA ALA A 88 -1.65 7.46 12.85
C ALA A 88 -0.86 6.91 11.65
N CYS A 89 0.38 7.36 11.44
CA CYS A 89 1.25 6.83 10.39
C CYS A 89 1.55 5.33 10.59
N ILE A 90 1.83 4.91 11.82
CA ILE A 90 2.07 3.50 12.18
C ILE A 90 0.81 2.66 11.94
N ALA A 91 -0.36 3.14 12.39
CA ALA A 91 -1.64 2.47 12.19
C ALA A 91 -1.96 2.28 10.69
N CYS A 92 -1.75 3.32 9.87
CA CYS A 92 -1.91 3.23 8.42
C CYS A 92 -0.93 2.25 7.77
N CYS A 93 0.33 2.21 8.22
CA CYS A 93 1.31 1.24 7.73
C CYS A 93 0.90 -0.21 8.06
N LEU A 94 0.45 -0.46 9.30
CA LEU A 94 -0.02 -1.78 9.73
C LEU A 94 -1.27 -2.21 8.96
N LEU A 95 -2.24 -1.31 8.82
CA LEU A 95 -3.46 -1.56 8.06
C LEU A 95 -3.14 -1.93 6.60
N THR A 96 -2.19 -1.23 5.99
CA THR A 96 -1.74 -1.52 4.62
C THR A 96 -1.16 -2.93 4.53
N ILE A 97 -0.32 -3.35 5.49
CA ILE A 97 0.25 -4.70 5.51
C ILE A 97 -0.85 -5.76 5.65
N ILE A 98 -1.81 -5.55 6.55
CA ILE A 98 -2.92 -6.47 6.76
C ILE A 98 -3.73 -6.62 5.47
N ILE A 99 -4.09 -5.50 4.81
CA ILE A 99 -4.85 -5.51 3.56
C ILE A 99 -4.08 -6.27 2.47
N VAL A 100 -2.78 -5.99 2.30
CA VAL A 100 -1.95 -6.69 1.32
C VAL A 100 -1.91 -8.19 1.61
N CYS A 101 -1.70 -8.60 2.86
CA CYS A 101 -1.72 -10.02 3.23
C CYS A 101 -3.08 -10.68 2.92
N LEU A 102 -4.20 -10.01 3.22
CA LEU A 102 -5.53 -10.53 2.90
C LEU A 102 -5.75 -10.68 1.39
N ILE A 103 -5.29 -9.70 0.60
CA ILE A 103 -5.36 -9.77 -0.87
C ILE A 103 -4.50 -10.92 -1.38
N THR A 104 -3.25 -11.07 -0.92
CA THR A 104 -2.37 -12.16 -1.32
C THR A 104 -2.97 -13.53 -0.97
N LEU A 105 -3.53 -13.70 0.24
CA LEU A 105 -4.18 -14.95 0.65
C LEU A 105 -5.42 -15.26 -0.20
N ARG A 106 -6.22 -14.24 -0.52
CA ARG A 106 -7.39 -14.38 -1.39
C ARG A 106 -6.97 -14.75 -2.81
N SER A 107 -5.99 -14.06 -3.38
CA SER A 107 -5.42 -14.35 -4.71
C SER A 107 -4.84 -15.75 -4.78
N TRP A 108 -4.15 -16.20 -3.72
CA TRP A 108 -3.64 -17.56 -3.62
C TRP A 108 -4.77 -18.61 -3.57
N SER A 109 -5.80 -18.38 -2.76
CA SER A 109 -6.97 -19.25 -2.68
C SER A 109 -7.73 -19.34 -4.00
N LEU A 110 -7.92 -18.21 -4.68
CA LEU A 110 -8.56 -18.12 -6.00
C LEU A 110 -7.74 -18.84 -7.07
N ASN A 111 -6.42 -18.64 -7.10
CA ASN A 111 -5.53 -19.36 -8.02
C ASN A 111 -5.61 -20.88 -7.77
N LYS A 112 -5.63 -21.33 -6.51
CA LYS A 112 -5.73 -22.74 -6.17
C LYS A 112 -7.07 -23.36 -6.56
N ARG A 113 -8.18 -22.61 -6.49
CA ARG A 113 -9.50 -23.04 -6.98
C ARG A 113 -9.54 -23.10 -8.51
N ALA A 114 -8.89 -22.15 -9.17
CA ALA A 114 -8.79 -22.11 -10.61
C ALA A 114 -7.85 -23.20 -11.17
N ASP A 115 -6.83 -23.62 -10.41
CA ASP A 115 -5.97 -24.78 -10.74
C ASP A 115 -6.71 -26.11 -10.58
N ARG A 116 -7.71 -26.17 -9.69
CA ARG A 116 -8.63 -27.31 -9.57
C ARG A 116 -9.73 -27.33 -10.63
N GLY A 117 -9.78 -26.32 -11.52
CA GLY A 117 -10.81 -26.21 -12.56
C GLY A 117 -12.21 -25.84 -12.06
N GLU A 118 -12.34 -25.40 -10.80
CA GLU A 118 -13.64 -25.04 -10.19
C GLU A 118 -14.16 -23.68 -10.65
N ILE A 119 -13.25 -22.77 -11.05
CA ILE A 119 -13.56 -21.39 -11.44
C ILE A 119 -12.62 -20.93 -12.58
N GLU A 120 -13.16 -20.31 -13.62
CA GLU A 120 -12.38 -19.51 -14.57
C GLU A 120 -12.33 -18.06 -14.08
N LEU A 121 -11.13 -17.58 -13.75
CA LEU A 121 -10.91 -16.22 -13.26
C LEU A 121 -10.90 -15.23 -14.43
N GLU A 122 -11.66 -14.14 -14.29
CA GLU A 122 -11.80 -13.05 -15.28
C GLU A 122 -12.10 -13.53 -16.71
N TYR A 123 -13.07 -14.45 -16.87
CA TYR A 123 -13.61 -14.79 -18.19
C TYR A 123 -14.69 -13.79 -18.60
N ASP A 124 -14.39 -12.98 -19.61
CA ASP A 124 -15.34 -12.15 -20.35
C ASP A 124 -15.29 -12.60 -21.82
N ASP A 125 -16.42 -12.55 -22.53
CA ASP A 125 -16.57 -13.11 -23.88
C ASP A 125 -15.66 -12.36 -24.88
N GLY A 126 -14.45 -12.89 -25.12
CA GLY A 126 -13.39 -12.25 -25.91
C GLY A 126 -11.98 -12.27 -25.27
N ASP A 127 -11.83 -12.74 -24.03
CA ASP A 127 -10.56 -12.74 -23.31
C ASP A 127 -9.82 -14.10 -23.32
N GLN A 128 -8.48 -14.10 -23.22
CA GLN A 128 -7.69 -15.35 -23.27
C GLN A 128 -7.92 -16.21 -22.03
N LYS A 129 -8.34 -17.47 -22.21
CA LYS A 129 -8.56 -18.44 -21.11
C LYS A 129 -7.28 -18.65 -20.30
N GLY A 130 -7.41 -18.79 -18.97
CA GLY A 130 -6.32 -19.16 -18.07
C GLY A 130 -5.67 -18.04 -17.25
N PHE A 131 -6.39 -16.97 -16.90
CA PHE A 131 -5.85 -15.93 -16.03
C PHE A 131 -5.43 -16.48 -14.66
N ARG A 132 -4.34 -15.93 -14.13
CA ARG A 132 -3.85 -16.16 -12.78
C ARG A 132 -3.48 -14.82 -12.18
N TYR A 133 -3.92 -14.57 -10.95
CA TYR A 133 -3.50 -13.38 -10.21
C TYR A 133 -2.02 -13.51 -9.85
N THR A 134 -1.27 -12.43 -10.07
CA THR A 134 0.14 -12.36 -9.66
C THR A 134 0.18 -12.04 -8.16
N TYR A 135 0.90 -12.86 -7.40
CA TYR A 135 1.08 -12.75 -5.95
C TYR A 135 2.21 -11.78 -5.59
#